data_AF-A0A954SU03-F1
#
_entry.id   AF-A0A954SU03-F1
#
_cell.length_a   1.000
_cell.length_b   1.000
_cell.length_c   1.000
_cell.angle_alpha   90.00
_cell.angle_beta   90.00
_cell.angle_gamma   90.00
#
_symmetry.space_group_name_H-M   'P 1'
#
loop_
_entity.id
_entity.type
_entity.pdbx_description
1 polymer ?
#
loop_
_entity_poly.entity_id
_entity_poly.type
_entity_poly.pdbx_seq_one_letter_code
_entity_poly.pdbx_strand_id
1 'polypeptide(L)'
;TQTGVHWNKTGYGSAHHTQFVTGPERSGLYFLHAKSEQSGDLFSFPWVLAPANLQPEIAVLASTNTWLAYNNFGGRSNYINAHRLPDLPTVNARQDLIRYTKAGSFNVWGFDDSEYLPLSFERPEPGNVVREHEEVTDPIEGRLPCGMAPAEWRLLGWLEREGFSYDYYDESHLHFGELDLDAYKILIISVHPEYWSREMYRKVKDWVHNRGGKLMYLGGNGLNCEVEFLDRDRLRFKTNLLPTDGGALGMPDPNNPEIYLESRMARTLESEANLLGVVCTESGIMTAAPYKTLNADHWVFAGTGLKNGDLFGIDSLHERIHGGASGHETDKISPNHSPPGTVLLAKGTNIDDGGSELAYYETSSGGAVFSAGSITYVASLLVDQPLSRITTNVISRFLGAR
;
A
#
# COMPACT_ATOMS: atom_id res chain seq x y z
N THR A 1 -9.19 23.14 -11.49
CA THR A 1 -8.19 24.00 -10.80
C THR A 1 -6.91 23.21 -10.63
N GLN A 2 -5.74 23.83 -10.71
CA GLN A 2 -4.46 23.10 -10.65
C GLN A 2 -4.09 22.59 -9.25
N THR A 3 -4.84 23.01 -8.21
CA THR A 3 -4.60 22.72 -6.78
C THR A 3 -5.65 21.81 -6.15
N GLY A 4 -6.44 21.09 -6.96
CA GLY A 4 -7.64 20.38 -6.48
C GLY A 4 -8.86 21.31 -6.36
N VAL A 5 -10.06 20.73 -6.39
CA VAL A 5 -11.32 21.46 -6.22
C VAL A 5 -11.72 21.32 -4.75
N HIS A 6 -11.92 22.42 -4.05
CA HIS A 6 -12.40 22.40 -2.66
C HIS A 6 -13.91 22.14 -2.63
N TRP A 7 -14.39 20.95 -3.03
CA TRP A 7 -15.82 20.71 -3.26
C TRP A 7 -16.71 21.14 -2.08
N ASN A 8 -16.21 21.04 -0.85
CA ASN A 8 -16.96 21.39 0.36
C ASN A 8 -16.76 22.85 0.84
N LYS A 9 -15.78 23.59 0.31
CA LYS A 9 -15.51 25.00 0.68
C LYS A 9 -15.78 25.99 -0.46
N THR A 10 -15.57 25.56 -1.70
CA THR A 10 -15.72 26.34 -2.94
C THR A 10 -16.71 25.65 -3.86
N GLY A 11 -17.96 26.10 -3.85
CA GLY A 11 -19.01 25.64 -4.78
C GLY A 11 -20.37 25.47 -4.10
N TYR A 12 -20.45 24.69 -3.02
CA TYR A 12 -21.70 24.39 -2.32
C TYR A 12 -21.57 24.59 -0.80
N GLY A 13 -21.63 25.84 -0.34
CA GLY A 13 -21.54 26.22 1.08
C GLY A 13 -22.88 26.25 1.84
N SER A 14 -23.97 25.78 1.25
CA SER A 14 -25.28 25.77 1.91
C SER A 14 -25.35 24.61 2.89
N ALA A 15 -25.44 24.92 4.19
CA ALA A 15 -25.65 23.91 5.24
C ALA A 15 -26.93 23.07 5.00
N HIS A 16 -27.93 23.63 4.29
CA HIS A 16 -29.16 22.90 3.93
C HIS A 16 -28.96 21.80 2.88
N HIS A 17 -27.84 21.81 2.15
CA HIS A 17 -27.49 20.77 1.18
C HIS A 17 -26.43 19.80 1.71
N THR A 18 -25.92 20.02 2.93
CA THR A 18 -24.97 19.11 3.58
C THR A 18 -25.74 17.95 4.20
N GLN A 19 -25.38 16.73 3.82
CA GLN A 19 -25.94 15.52 4.41
C GLN A 19 -24.97 14.98 5.46
N PHE A 20 -25.51 14.54 6.59
CA PHE A 20 -24.73 13.92 7.67
C PHE A 20 -25.18 12.48 7.82
N VAL A 21 -24.21 11.59 8.03
CA VAL A 21 -24.44 10.18 8.36
C VAL A 21 -23.68 9.90 9.65
N THR A 22 -24.38 9.37 10.65
CA THR A 22 -23.74 8.90 11.88
C THR A 22 -22.99 7.62 11.57
N GLY A 23 -21.69 7.59 11.89
CA GLY A 23 -20.87 6.40 11.74
C GLY A 23 -21.26 5.30 12.74
N PRO A 24 -21.09 4.02 12.37
CA PRO A 24 -21.23 2.92 13.32
C PRO A 24 -20.22 3.01 14.47
N GLU A 25 -20.47 2.31 15.58
CA GLU A 25 -19.53 2.28 16.71
C GLU A 25 -18.23 1.54 16.38
N ARG A 26 -18.31 0.56 15.48
CA ARG A 26 -17.17 -0.27 15.07
C ARG A 26 -16.30 0.52 14.09
N SER A 27 -15.00 0.59 14.36
CA SER A 27 -14.02 1.10 13.38
C SER A 27 -13.89 0.16 12.20
N GLY A 28 -13.59 0.70 11.02
CA GLY A 28 -13.43 -0.11 9.83
C GLY A 28 -13.40 0.67 8.53
N LEU A 29 -13.33 -0.08 7.43
CA LEU A 29 -13.55 0.43 6.09
C LEU A 29 -15.02 0.23 5.72
N TYR A 30 -15.72 1.33 5.50
CA TYR A 30 -17.11 1.35 5.05
C TYR A 30 -17.17 1.85 3.61
N PHE A 31 -18.24 1.51 2.89
CA PHE A 31 -18.54 2.07 1.58
C PHE A 31 -19.91 2.71 1.59
N LEU A 32 -20.00 3.94 1.08
CA LEU A 32 -21.28 4.58 0.81
C LEU A 32 -21.68 4.26 -0.63
N HIS A 33 -22.87 3.69 -0.81
CA HIS A 33 -23.45 3.37 -2.12
C HIS A 33 -24.45 4.45 -2.52
N ALA A 34 -24.12 5.24 -3.54
CA ALA A 34 -25.00 6.23 -4.14
C ALA A 34 -25.63 5.66 -5.41
N LYS A 35 -26.95 5.51 -5.42
CA LYS A 35 -27.72 4.90 -6.51
C LYS A 35 -28.74 5.88 -7.09
N SER A 36 -28.71 6.05 -8.41
CA SER A 36 -29.72 6.81 -9.13
C SER A 36 -31.03 6.03 -9.20
N GLU A 37 -32.13 6.59 -8.68
CA GLU A 37 -33.46 5.94 -8.77
C GLU A 37 -33.94 5.80 -10.22
N GLN A 38 -33.53 6.71 -11.12
CA GLN A 38 -34.02 6.75 -12.50
C GLN A 38 -33.23 5.84 -13.44
N SER A 39 -31.90 5.91 -13.37
CA SER A 39 -31.01 5.15 -14.27
C SER A 39 -30.54 3.83 -13.66
N GLY A 40 -30.59 3.69 -12.33
CA GLY A 40 -30.01 2.55 -11.62
C GLY A 40 -28.48 2.61 -11.50
N ASP A 41 -27.84 3.67 -12.00
CA ASP A 41 -26.39 3.84 -11.92
C ASP A 41 -25.93 3.87 -10.47
N LEU A 42 -24.86 3.14 -10.18
CA LEU A 42 -24.24 3.02 -8.86
C LEU A 42 -22.86 3.68 -8.88
N PHE A 43 -22.60 4.48 -7.85
CA PHE A 43 -21.26 4.93 -7.48
C PHE A 43 -21.03 4.58 -6.02
N SER A 44 -19.86 4.03 -5.70
CA SER A 44 -19.46 3.82 -4.31
C SER A 44 -18.11 4.46 -4.01
N PHE A 45 -17.90 4.80 -2.76
CA PHE A 45 -16.67 5.41 -2.31
C PHE A 45 -16.38 5.01 -0.85
N PRO A 46 -15.09 4.88 -0.50
CA PRO A 46 -14.69 4.41 0.82
C PRO A 46 -14.88 5.50 1.87
N TRP A 47 -15.18 5.06 3.08
CA TRP A 47 -15.16 5.86 4.29
C TRP A 47 -14.37 5.09 5.36
N VAL A 48 -13.21 5.64 5.70
CA VAL A 48 -12.40 5.12 6.81
C VAL A 48 -12.95 5.68 8.11
N LEU A 49 -13.33 4.78 9.02
CA LEU A 49 -13.85 5.15 10.32
C LEU A 49 -12.88 4.69 11.41
N ALA A 50 -12.11 5.64 11.93
CA ALA A 50 -11.24 5.44 13.09
C ALA A 50 -12.06 5.21 14.37
N PRO A 51 -11.53 4.44 15.34
CA PRO A 51 -12.24 4.14 16.59
C PRO A 51 -12.47 5.39 17.44
N ALA A 52 -13.66 5.53 18.00
CA ALA A 52 -13.94 6.53 19.04
C ALA A 52 -13.32 6.14 20.39
N ASN A 53 -13.20 4.83 20.65
CA ASN A 53 -12.52 4.25 21.80
C ASN A 53 -11.73 3.04 21.32
N LEU A 54 -10.49 2.89 21.80
CA LEU A 54 -9.63 1.76 21.49
C LEU A 54 -10.27 0.46 22.00
N GLN A 55 -10.35 -0.57 21.16
CA GLN A 55 -10.95 -1.88 21.51
C GLN A 55 -9.99 -3.06 21.37
N PRO A 56 -9.20 -3.20 20.28
CA PRO A 56 -8.34 -4.34 20.01
C PRO A 56 -6.84 -4.03 20.13
N GLU A 57 -6.02 -5.07 20.08
CA GLU A 57 -4.55 -4.97 20.15
C GLU A 57 -3.89 -4.84 18.76
N ILE A 58 -4.68 -4.81 17.69
CA ILE A 58 -4.23 -4.71 16.28
C ILE A 58 -4.75 -3.40 15.69
N ALA A 59 -3.84 -2.60 15.14
CA ALA A 59 -4.18 -1.50 14.24
C ALA A 59 -3.89 -1.91 12.79
N VAL A 60 -4.81 -1.61 11.89
CA VAL A 60 -4.62 -1.73 10.44
C VAL A 60 -4.67 -0.33 9.84
N LEU A 61 -3.68 -0.01 9.01
CA LEU A 61 -3.57 1.30 8.35
C LEU A 61 -3.89 1.18 6.86
N ALA A 62 -4.89 1.93 6.42
CA ALA A 62 -5.31 2.05 5.02
C ALA A 62 -4.27 2.80 4.19
N SER A 63 -4.02 2.41 2.94
CA SER A 63 -3.07 3.12 2.07
C SER A 63 -3.69 4.34 1.35
N THR A 64 -4.36 5.24 2.09
CA THR A 64 -5.12 6.36 1.52
C THR A 64 -4.28 7.34 0.70
N ASN A 65 -3.02 7.53 1.04
CA ASN A 65 -2.10 8.36 0.24
C ASN A 65 -1.88 7.74 -1.15
N THR A 66 -1.77 6.40 -1.22
CA THR A 66 -1.71 5.66 -2.48
C THR A 66 -3.01 5.79 -3.25
N TRP A 67 -4.16 5.67 -2.59
CA TRP A 67 -5.46 5.85 -3.23
C TRP A 67 -5.53 7.22 -3.94
N LEU A 68 -5.09 8.28 -3.25
CA LEU A 68 -5.04 9.63 -3.81
C LEU A 68 -4.01 9.76 -4.96
N ALA A 69 -2.85 9.13 -4.83
CA ALA A 69 -1.78 9.16 -5.83
C ALA A 69 -2.25 8.60 -7.18
N TYR A 70 -3.10 7.58 -7.15
CA TYR A 70 -3.62 6.93 -8.35
C TYR A 70 -4.94 7.53 -8.84
N ASN A 71 -5.66 8.29 -8.01
CA ASN A 71 -6.89 8.96 -8.40
C ASN A 71 -6.64 10.04 -9.48
N ASN A 72 -7.07 9.76 -10.70
CA ASN A 72 -6.95 10.63 -11.87
C ASN A 72 -8.22 11.42 -12.19
N PHE A 73 -9.20 11.44 -11.27
CA PHE A 73 -10.38 12.26 -11.40
C PHE A 73 -10.00 13.74 -11.62
N GLY A 74 -10.64 14.38 -12.59
CA GLY A 74 -10.32 15.75 -13.01
C GLY A 74 -9.07 15.87 -13.89
N GLY A 75 -8.50 14.75 -14.34
CA GLY A 75 -7.40 14.71 -15.31
C GLY A 75 -6.00 14.80 -14.70
N ARG A 76 -5.88 14.73 -13.37
CA ARG A 76 -4.58 14.76 -12.67
C ARG A 76 -4.49 13.71 -11.56
N SER A 77 -3.38 12.98 -11.52
CA SER A 77 -2.93 12.09 -10.45
C SER A 77 -1.39 12.12 -10.39
N ASN A 78 -0.75 11.36 -9.49
CA ASN A 78 0.71 11.21 -9.53
C ASN A 78 1.19 10.44 -10.79
N TYR A 79 0.29 9.80 -11.55
CA TYR A 79 0.62 9.01 -12.75
C TYR A 79 0.14 9.67 -14.05
N ILE A 80 -0.78 10.62 -13.99
CA ILE A 80 -1.35 11.35 -15.13
C ILE A 80 -1.22 12.84 -14.83
N ASN A 81 -0.49 13.59 -15.64
CA ASN A 81 -0.19 15.01 -15.37
C ASN A 81 0.46 15.23 -13.98
N ALA A 82 1.45 14.39 -13.66
CA ALA A 82 2.00 14.20 -12.32
C ALA A 82 2.37 15.49 -11.60
N HIS A 83 3.14 16.38 -12.22
CA HIS A 83 3.56 17.64 -11.61
C HIS A 83 2.44 18.71 -11.63
N ARG A 84 1.74 18.88 -12.76
CA ARG A 84 0.62 19.83 -12.92
C ARG A 84 -0.25 19.49 -14.14
N LEU A 85 -1.44 20.08 -14.22
CA LEU A 85 -2.25 20.05 -15.44
C LEU A 85 -1.57 20.83 -16.57
N PRO A 86 -1.69 20.40 -17.84
CA PRO A 86 -1.13 21.14 -18.97
C PRO A 86 -1.82 22.50 -19.14
N ASP A 87 -1.09 23.47 -19.72
CA ASP A 87 -1.61 24.82 -19.99
C ASP A 87 -2.72 24.81 -21.07
N LEU A 88 -2.71 23.80 -21.95
CA LEU A 88 -3.71 23.59 -22.99
C LEU A 88 -4.48 22.29 -22.73
N PRO A 89 -5.77 22.21 -23.11
CA PRO A 89 -6.54 20.98 -23.00
C PRO A 89 -5.88 19.82 -23.76
N THR A 90 -5.88 18.64 -23.16
CA THR A 90 -5.50 17.39 -23.84
C THR A 90 -6.61 17.00 -24.81
N VAL A 91 -6.30 16.98 -26.11
CA VAL A 91 -7.21 16.55 -27.18
C VAL A 91 -7.01 15.05 -27.46
N ASN A 92 -5.76 14.61 -27.56
CA ASN A 92 -5.39 13.20 -27.69
C ASN A 92 -4.27 12.85 -26.70
N ALA A 93 -4.61 12.05 -25.70
CA ALA A 93 -3.67 11.68 -24.64
C ALA A 93 -2.35 11.11 -25.17
N ARG A 94 -2.37 10.28 -26.22
CA ARG A 94 -1.16 9.66 -26.77
C ARG A 94 -0.26 10.61 -27.56
N GLN A 95 -0.82 11.71 -28.06
CA GLN A 95 -0.07 12.71 -28.85
C GLN A 95 0.32 13.94 -28.01
N ASP A 96 -0.40 14.20 -26.92
CA ASP A 96 -0.25 15.44 -26.16
C ASP A 96 0.50 15.24 -24.83
N LEU A 97 0.36 14.08 -24.18
CA LEU A 97 0.91 13.88 -22.84
C LEU A 97 2.37 13.44 -22.89
N ILE A 98 3.18 14.05 -22.02
CA ILE A 98 4.61 13.71 -21.79
C ILE A 98 4.80 12.21 -21.55
N ARG A 99 3.83 11.56 -20.89
CA ARG A 99 3.81 10.11 -20.65
C ARG A 99 3.94 9.27 -21.92
N TYR A 100 3.46 9.75 -23.06
CA TYR A 100 3.46 9.01 -24.33
C TYR A 100 4.34 9.63 -25.40
N THR A 101 4.66 10.93 -25.29
CA THR A 101 5.45 11.66 -26.29
C THR A 101 6.95 11.64 -26.02
N LYS A 102 7.38 11.33 -24.79
CA LYS A 102 8.78 11.10 -24.45
C LYS A 102 9.06 9.60 -24.31
N ALA A 103 10.13 9.12 -24.95
CA ALA A 103 10.60 7.76 -24.80
C ALA A 103 11.14 7.52 -23.38
N GLY A 104 10.80 6.38 -22.78
CA GLY A 104 11.17 6.03 -21.40
C GLY A 104 9.97 5.88 -20.47
N SER A 105 10.09 4.96 -19.51
CA SER A 105 9.12 4.79 -18.43
C SER A 105 9.26 5.92 -17.42
N PHE A 106 8.16 6.28 -16.75
CA PHE A 106 8.17 7.26 -15.65
C PHE A 106 8.70 8.68 -15.99
N ASN A 107 8.77 9.07 -17.27
CA ASN A 107 9.18 10.43 -17.68
C ASN A 107 8.37 11.57 -17.05
N VAL A 108 7.13 11.30 -16.63
CA VAL A 108 6.29 12.27 -15.91
C VAL A 108 6.81 12.56 -14.50
N TRP A 109 7.79 11.77 -14.03
CA TRP A 109 8.41 11.87 -12.72
C TRP A 109 9.78 12.59 -12.73
N GLY A 110 10.26 13.03 -13.89
CA GLY A 110 11.55 13.71 -14.03
C GLY A 110 11.56 15.21 -13.70
N PHE A 111 10.51 15.72 -13.05
CA PHE A 111 10.43 17.12 -12.62
C PHE A 111 10.96 17.28 -11.19
N ASP A 112 11.39 18.49 -10.83
CA ASP A 112 11.79 18.76 -9.45
C ASP A 112 10.59 18.63 -8.49
N ASP A 113 10.83 18.18 -7.25
CA ASP A 113 9.78 18.00 -6.25
C ASP A 113 8.95 19.28 -6.02
N SER A 114 9.58 20.46 -6.13
CA SER A 114 8.92 21.75 -5.97
C SER A 114 7.92 22.09 -7.08
N GLU A 115 8.02 21.43 -8.24
CA GLU A 115 7.12 21.61 -9.38
C GLU A 115 5.83 20.79 -9.24
N TYR A 116 5.77 19.82 -8.32
CA TYR A 116 4.56 19.03 -8.09
C TYR A 116 3.56 19.84 -7.27
N LEU A 117 2.48 20.25 -7.92
CA LEU A 117 1.34 20.88 -7.26
C LEU A 117 0.61 19.88 -6.36
N PRO A 118 -0.06 20.32 -5.29
CA PRO A 118 -0.74 19.38 -4.40
C PRO A 118 -1.92 18.67 -5.06
N LEU A 119 -2.19 17.43 -4.65
CA LEU A 119 -3.44 16.71 -4.89
C LEU A 119 -4.33 16.83 -3.65
N SER A 120 -5.65 16.86 -3.87
CA SER A 120 -6.65 16.99 -2.80
C SER A 120 -7.42 15.69 -2.61
N PHE A 121 -7.66 15.29 -1.37
CA PHE A 121 -8.61 14.23 -0.99
C PHE A 121 -10.07 14.66 -1.19
N GLU A 122 -10.35 15.96 -1.24
CA GLU A 122 -11.68 16.46 -1.61
C GLU A 122 -11.89 16.28 -3.12
N ARG A 123 -12.25 15.07 -3.56
CA ARG A 123 -12.71 14.75 -4.93
C ARG A 123 -13.27 13.32 -4.99
N PRO A 124 -14.10 12.99 -6.00
CA PRO A 124 -14.54 11.62 -6.23
C PRO A 124 -13.35 10.63 -6.37
N GLU A 125 -13.53 9.43 -5.84
CA GLU A 125 -12.54 8.34 -5.81
C GLU A 125 -12.99 7.15 -6.68
N PRO A 126 -12.93 7.26 -8.02
CA PRO A 126 -13.48 6.24 -8.92
C PRO A 126 -12.70 4.92 -8.94
N GLY A 127 -11.49 4.88 -8.36
CA GLY A 127 -10.67 3.67 -8.28
C GLY A 127 -10.99 2.78 -7.07
N ASN A 128 -11.75 3.30 -6.10
CA ASN A 128 -12.06 2.65 -4.83
C ASN A 128 -13.55 2.31 -4.76
N VAL A 129 -14.03 1.56 -5.76
CA VAL A 129 -15.44 1.16 -5.87
C VAL A 129 -15.55 -0.31 -5.48
N VAL A 130 -16.45 -0.60 -4.55
CA VAL A 130 -16.97 -1.96 -4.26
C VAL A 130 -18.44 -2.00 -4.67
N ARG A 131 -18.87 -3.06 -5.34
CA ARG A 131 -20.26 -3.16 -5.84
C ARG A 131 -21.21 -3.64 -4.74
N GLU A 132 -22.51 -3.36 -4.90
CA GLU A 132 -23.57 -3.65 -3.90
C GLU A 132 -23.65 -5.12 -3.45
N HIS A 133 -23.26 -6.05 -4.32
CA HIS A 133 -23.32 -7.50 -4.06
C HIS A 133 -21.95 -8.17 -4.21
N GLU A 134 -20.87 -7.39 -4.17
CA GLU A 134 -19.52 -7.96 -4.17
C GLU A 134 -19.22 -8.56 -2.79
N GLU A 135 -18.62 -9.75 -2.78
CA GLU A 135 -18.16 -10.44 -1.58
C GLU A 135 -16.63 -10.37 -1.47
N VAL A 136 -16.09 -10.47 -0.26
CA VAL A 136 -14.63 -10.49 -0.05
C VAL A 136 -13.94 -11.68 -0.73
N THR A 137 -14.68 -12.74 -1.05
CA THR A 137 -14.18 -13.90 -1.79
C THR A 137 -14.30 -13.78 -3.31
N ASP A 138 -14.90 -12.70 -3.81
CA ASP A 138 -15.00 -12.48 -5.26
C ASP A 138 -13.64 -12.07 -5.85
N PRO A 139 -13.37 -12.46 -7.12
CA PRO A 139 -12.21 -11.97 -7.85
C PRO A 139 -12.15 -10.44 -7.91
N ILE A 140 -10.94 -9.89 -7.84
CA ILE A 140 -10.67 -8.47 -7.86
C ILE A 140 -10.30 -8.08 -9.28
N GLU A 141 -11.28 -7.51 -10.00
CA GLU A 141 -11.12 -7.09 -11.38
C GLU A 141 -10.42 -5.73 -11.51
N GLY A 142 -9.60 -5.60 -12.56
CA GLY A 142 -9.16 -4.29 -13.04
C GLY A 142 -7.88 -3.73 -12.40
N ARG A 143 -7.42 -2.61 -12.96
CA ARG A 143 -6.10 -2.05 -12.65
C ARG A 143 -5.96 -1.51 -11.23
N LEU A 144 -6.91 -0.66 -10.83
CA LEU A 144 -6.87 0.03 -9.55
C LEU A 144 -7.39 -0.86 -8.40
N PRO A 145 -8.54 -1.56 -8.53
CA PRO A 145 -9.09 -2.33 -7.42
C PRO A 145 -8.12 -3.37 -6.84
N CYS A 146 -7.30 -3.98 -7.69
CA CYS A 146 -6.25 -4.95 -7.35
C CYS A 146 -5.16 -4.45 -6.37
N GLY A 147 -5.01 -3.14 -6.19
CA GLY A 147 -3.97 -2.56 -5.32
C GLY A 147 -4.47 -1.44 -4.41
N MET A 148 -5.79 -1.32 -4.20
CA MET A 148 -6.43 -0.20 -3.50
C MET A 148 -7.47 -0.70 -2.49
N ALA A 149 -8.42 0.15 -2.08
CA ALA A 149 -9.43 -0.18 -1.08
C ALA A 149 -10.18 -1.52 -1.32
N PRO A 150 -10.56 -1.92 -2.56
CA PRO A 150 -11.22 -3.21 -2.78
C PRO A 150 -10.36 -4.42 -2.41
N ALA A 151 -9.04 -4.34 -2.64
CA ALA A 151 -8.09 -5.36 -2.22
C ALA A 151 -7.77 -5.29 -0.72
N GLU A 152 -7.63 -4.09 -0.14
CA GLU A 152 -7.44 -3.92 1.31
C GLU A 152 -8.62 -4.46 2.12
N TRP A 153 -9.84 -4.34 1.58
CA TRP A 153 -11.05 -4.91 2.19
C TRP A 153 -10.96 -6.43 2.38
N ARG A 154 -10.22 -7.16 1.53
CA ARG A 154 -10.01 -8.60 1.68
C ARG A 154 -9.17 -8.96 2.91
N LEU A 155 -8.23 -8.12 3.31
CA LEU A 155 -7.50 -8.30 4.57
C LEU A 155 -8.47 -8.21 5.75
N LEU A 156 -9.37 -7.23 5.73
CA LEU A 156 -10.35 -7.04 6.80
C LEU A 156 -11.31 -8.23 6.89
N GLY A 157 -11.86 -8.67 5.76
CA GLY A 157 -12.70 -9.87 5.71
C GLY A 157 -11.96 -11.13 6.19
N TRP A 158 -10.66 -11.25 5.90
CA TRP A 158 -9.84 -12.35 6.40
C TRP A 158 -9.63 -12.27 7.91
N LEU A 159 -9.30 -11.10 8.46
CA LEU A 159 -9.14 -10.90 9.91
C LEU A 159 -10.43 -11.28 10.65
N GLU A 160 -11.58 -10.87 10.13
CA GLU A 160 -12.90 -11.23 10.69
C GLU A 160 -13.16 -12.73 10.64
N ARG A 161 -12.86 -13.39 9.51
CA ARG A 161 -13.01 -14.85 9.37
C ARG A 161 -12.17 -15.62 10.38
N GLU A 162 -10.94 -15.18 10.63
CA GLU A 162 -10.02 -15.81 11.58
C GLU A 162 -10.25 -15.38 13.04
N GLY A 163 -11.17 -14.43 13.28
CA GLY A 163 -11.53 -13.97 14.63
C GLY A 163 -10.59 -12.93 15.24
N PHE A 164 -9.77 -12.26 14.43
CA PHE A 164 -8.92 -11.17 14.87
C PHE A 164 -9.69 -9.83 14.88
N SER A 165 -9.81 -9.23 16.05
CA SER A 165 -10.35 -7.87 16.19
C SER A 165 -9.28 -6.83 15.85
N TYR A 166 -9.65 -5.74 15.20
CA TYR A 166 -8.75 -4.69 14.77
C TYR A 166 -9.43 -3.31 14.77
N ASP A 167 -8.62 -2.28 14.95
CA ASP A 167 -8.99 -0.89 14.67
C ASP A 167 -8.44 -0.50 13.29
N TYR A 168 -9.17 0.36 12.59
CA TYR A 168 -8.82 0.76 11.22
C TYR A 168 -8.61 2.26 11.15
N TYR A 169 -7.46 2.68 10.62
CA TYR A 169 -7.08 4.08 10.49
C TYR A 169 -6.67 4.39 9.06
N ASP A 170 -6.80 5.65 8.65
CA ASP A 170 -6.09 6.15 7.47
C ASP A 170 -4.75 6.78 7.85
N GLU A 171 -3.88 6.93 6.85
CA GLU A 171 -2.51 7.42 7.03
C GLU A 171 -2.40 8.82 7.64
N SER A 172 -3.42 9.67 7.50
CA SER A 172 -3.42 10.99 8.14
C SER A 172 -3.50 10.89 9.66
N HIS A 173 -4.19 9.89 10.22
CA HIS A 173 -4.25 9.66 11.66
C HIS A 173 -2.87 9.30 12.24
N LEU A 174 -2.05 8.57 11.47
CA LEU A 174 -0.66 8.31 11.87
C LEU A 174 0.21 9.56 11.74
N HIS A 175 0.05 10.32 10.65
CA HIS A 175 0.81 11.54 10.43
C HIS A 175 0.56 12.60 11.52
N PHE A 176 -0.71 12.93 11.78
CA PHE A 176 -1.10 13.98 12.74
C PHE A 176 -1.13 13.50 14.20
N GLY A 177 -0.96 12.20 14.45
CA GLY A 177 -0.71 11.65 15.80
C GLY A 177 -1.95 11.21 16.56
N GLU A 178 -3.09 11.02 15.88
CA GLU A 178 -4.29 10.41 16.45
C GLU A 178 -4.17 8.91 16.61
N LEU A 179 -3.39 8.24 15.76
CA LEU A 179 -3.00 6.84 15.96
C LEU A 179 -1.81 6.79 16.93
N ASP A 180 -2.09 6.45 18.19
CA ASP A 180 -1.07 6.11 19.18
C ASP A 180 -0.59 4.68 18.98
N LEU A 181 0.62 4.51 18.45
CA LEU A 181 1.21 3.20 18.20
C LEU A 181 1.44 2.38 19.48
N ASP A 182 1.66 3.02 20.63
CA ASP A 182 1.89 2.31 21.89
C ASP A 182 0.61 1.71 22.50
N ALA A 183 -0.55 2.09 21.97
CA ALA A 183 -1.82 1.47 22.32
C ALA A 183 -2.03 0.09 21.67
N TYR A 184 -1.21 -0.27 20.67
CA TYR A 184 -1.35 -1.49 19.90
C TYR A 184 -0.14 -2.41 20.07
N LYS A 185 -0.35 -3.71 19.90
CA LYS A 185 0.74 -4.68 19.79
C LYS A 185 1.22 -4.83 18.36
N ILE A 186 0.32 -4.69 17.39
CA ILE A 186 0.57 -4.94 15.98
C ILE A 186 0.08 -3.78 15.14
N LEU A 187 0.92 -3.29 14.23
CA LEU A 187 0.51 -2.49 13.10
C LEU A 187 0.55 -3.35 11.83
N ILE A 188 -0.55 -3.40 11.08
CA ILE A 188 -0.62 -4.05 9.77
C ILE A 188 -0.75 -2.99 8.68
N ILE A 189 0.11 -3.05 7.66
CA ILE A 189 0.04 -2.20 6.47
C ILE A 189 -0.12 -3.10 5.22
N SER A 190 -1.03 -2.72 4.32
CA SER A 190 -1.37 -3.46 3.10
C SER A 190 -2.17 -2.57 2.14
N VAL A 191 -2.47 -2.94 0.90
CA VAL A 191 -1.77 -3.95 0.06
C VAL A 191 -0.66 -3.29 -0.76
N HIS A 192 -0.68 -1.96 -0.83
CA HIS A 192 0.23 -1.14 -1.62
C HIS A 192 0.49 0.22 -0.94
N PRO A 193 1.15 0.25 0.22
CA PRO A 193 1.44 1.47 0.98
C PRO A 193 2.63 2.26 0.38
N GLU A 194 2.58 2.59 -0.91
CA GLU A 194 3.68 3.18 -1.68
C GLU A 194 4.09 4.59 -1.22
N TYR A 195 3.14 5.38 -0.72
CA TYR A 195 3.31 6.82 -0.47
C TYR A 195 3.23 7.16 1.01
N TRP A 196 4.38 7.43 1.64
CA TRP A 196 4.48 7.66 3.07
C TRP A 196 5.08 9.02 3.39
N SER A 197 4.59 9.67 4.45
CA SER A 197 5.30 10.84 4.95
C SER A 197 6.53 10.41 5.76
N ARG A 198 7.57 11.24 5.73
CA ARG A 198 8.77 11.08 6.57
C ARG A 198 8.44 10.93 8.05
N GLU A 199 7.43 11.63 8.51
CA GLU A 199 6.99 11.58 9.91
C GLU A 199 6.40 10.21 10.26
N MET A 200 5.50 9.68 9.42
CA MET A 200 4.95 8.34 9.61
C MET A 200 6.06 7.28 9.63
N TYR A 201 7.00 7.36 8.68
CA TYR A 201 8.14 6.45 8.60
C TYR A 201 8.93 6.44 9.91
N ARG A 202 9.29 7.63 10.42
CA ARG A 202 10.08 7.77 11.65
C ARG A 202 9.33 7.26 12.88
N LYS A 203 8.04 7.56 13.01
CA LYS A 203 7.20 7.06 14.13
C LYS A 203 7.18 5.54 14.18
N VAL A 204 6.93 4.89 13.04
CA VAL A 204 6.87 3.42 12.98
C VAL A 204 8.24 2.80 13.14
N LYS A 205 9.29 3.38 12.53
CA LYS A 205 10.67 2.89 12.70
C LYS A 205 11.11 2.98 14.16
N ASP A 206 10.87 4.10 14.83
CA ASP A 206 11.17 4.25 16.26
C ASP A 206 10.37 3.24 17.11
N TRP A 207 9.07 3.10 16.83
CA TRP A 207 8.22 2.15 17.54
C TRP A 207 8.75 0.71 17.45
N VAL A 208 9.10 0.25 16.26
CA VAL A 208 9.63 -1.11 16.01
C VAL A 208 11.05 -1.27 16.55
N HIS A 209 11.94 -0.31 16.32
CA HIS A 209 13.36 -0.47 16.64
C HIS A 209 13.68 -0.18 18.10
N ASN A 210 12.96 0.73 18.74
CA ASN A 210 13.29 1.21 20.08
C ASN A 210 12.24 0.89 21.15
N ARG A 211 10.97 0.67 20.77
CA ARG A 211 9.85 0.50 21.72
C ARG A 211 9.19 -0.89 21.68
N GLY A 212 9.75 -1.83 20.92
CA GLY A 212 9.26 -3.21 20.89
C GLY A 212 8.06 -3.46 19.97
N GLY A 213 7.71 -2.49 19.11
CA GLY A 213 6.59 -2.58 18.19
C GLY A 213 6.69 -3.73 17.18
N LYS A 214 5.53 -4.26 16.76
CA LYS A 214 5.43 -5.34 15.78
C LYS A 214 4.75 -4.86 14.51
N LEU A 215 5.45 -4.95 13.38
CA LEU A 215 4.94 -4.54 12.08
C LEU A 215 4.70 -5.76 11.19
N MET A 216 3.52 -5.83 10.59
CA MET A 216 3.23 -6.75 9.48
C MET A 216 3.05 -5.95 8.21
N TYR A 217 3.96 -6.15 7.26
CA TYR A 217 3.87 -5.58 5.92
C TYR A 217 3.34 -6.63 4.96
N LEU A 218 2.04 -6.57 4.65
CA LEU A 218 1.33 -7.54 3.82
C LEU A 218 1.05 -7.01 2.41
N GLY A 219 1.96 -6.18 1.88
CA GLY A 219 1.83 -5.56 0.56
C GLY A 219 3.12 -5.60 -0.24
N GLY A 220 3.13 -4.95 -1.41
CA GLY A 220 4.31 -4.76 -2.28
C GLY A 220 4.55 -3.28 -2.61
N ASN A 221 5.78 -2.93 -2.97
CA ASN A 221 6.24 -1.56 -3.24
C ASN A 221 5.88 -0.57 -2.11
N GLY A 222 6.17 -0.97 -0.87
CA GLY A 222 5.80 -0.23 0.32
C GLY A 222 6.81 0.86 0.63
N LEU A 223 6.31 2.01 1.08
CA LEU A 223 7.10 3.15 1.57
C LEU A 223 8.09 3.68 0.53
N ASN A 224 7.83 3.46 -0.76
CA ASN A 224 8.75 3.77 -1.85
C ASN A 224 8.93 5.26 -2.10
N CYS A 225 7.93 6.11 -1.79
CA CYS A 225 7.96 7.52 -2.11
C CYS A 225 7.53 8.41 -0.95
N GLU A 226 8.32 9.44 -0.66
CA GLU A 226 7.94 10.42 0.36
C GLU A 226 6.78 11.32 -0.13
N VAL A 227 5.85 11.60 0.76
CA VAL A 227 4.84 12.66 0.61
C VAL A 227 4.95 13.71 1.70
N GLU A 228 4.49 14.91 1.39
CA GLU A 228 4.33 16.03 2.30
C GLU A 228 2.84 16.32 2.49
N PHE A 229 2.32 16.17 3.71
CA PHE A 229 1.02 16.70 4.08
C PHE A 229 1.12 18.22 4.20
N LEU A 230 0.38 18.94 3.37
CA LEU A 230 0.26 20.41 3.48
C LEU A 230 -0.81 20.79 4.51
N ASP A 231 -1.82 19.93 4.62
CA ASP A 231 -2.90 19.92 5.59
C ASP A 231 -3.58 18.52 5.51
N ARG A 232 -4.74 18.33 6.17
CA ARG A 232 -5.48 17.05 6.12
C ARG A 232 -6.05 16.72 4.75
N ASP A 233 -6.30 17.74 3.93
CA ASP A 233 -7.02 17.59 2.67
C ASP A 233 -6.06 17.47 1.49
N ARG A 234 -4.76 17.81 1.64
CA ARG A 234 -3.83 17.98 0.52
C ARG A 234 -2.45 17.37 0.74
N LEU A 235 -1.99 16.64 -0.28
CA LEU A 235 -0.64 16.05 -0.35
C LEU A 235 0.18 16.63 -1.50
N ARG A 236 1.47 16.86 -1.26
CA ARG A 236 2.49 16.99 -2.30
C ARG A 236 3.34 15.71 -2.36
N PHE A 237 3.62 15.23 -3.56
CA PHE A 237 4.39 14.01 -3.81
C PHE A 237 5.83 14.35 -4.17
N LYS A 238 6.81 13.75 -3.48
CA LYS A 238 8.25 13.95 -3.75
C LYS A 238 8.75 12.91 -4.75
N THR A 239 8.12 12.91 -5.91
CA THR A 239 8.24 11.85 -6.90
C THR A 239 9.48 11.97 -7.79
N ASN A 240 10.27 13.05 -7.68
CA ASN A 240 11.41 13.28 -8.57
C ASN A 240 12.28 12.02 -8.71
N LEU A 241 12.35 11.53 -9.95
CA LEU A 241 13.11 10.37 -10.39
C LEU A 241 13.96 10.81 -11.58
N LEU A 242 15.28 10.60 -11.52
CA LEU A 242 16.11 10.76 -12.71
C LEU A 242 15.71 9.68 -13.72
N PRO A 243 15.12 10.04 -14.88
CA PRO A 243 14.65 9.03 -15.82
C PRO A 243 15.85 8.26 -16.37
N THR A 244 15.93 6.97 -16.03
CA THR A 244 16.84 6.04 -16.71
C THR A 244 16.07 5.28 -17.78
N ASP A 245 16.77 4.80 -18.79
CA ASP A 245 16.20 3.83 -19.73
C ASP A 245 15.72 2.60 -18.94
N GLY A 246 14.53 2.08 -19.26
CA GLY A 246 14.00 0.82 -18.69
C GLY A 246 12.87 0.97 -17.66
N GLY A 247 12.78 2.08 -16.93
CA GLY A 247 11.77 2.22 -15.86
C GLY A 247 12.17 1.63 -14.53
N ALA A 248 13.43 1.81 -14.17
CA ALA A 248 13.94 1.48 -12.84
C ALA A 248 13.15 2.23 -11.76
N LEU A 249 12.89 1.56 -10.64
CA LEU A 249 12.30 2.16 -9.44
C LEU A 249 13.36 2.86 -8.57
N GLY A 250 14.62 2.44 -8.69
CA GLY A 250 15.78 3.10 -8.10
C GLY A 250 16.47 4.07 -9.07
N MET A 251 17.36 4.89 -8.56
CA MET A 251 18.04 5.95 -9.31
C MET A 251 19.43 6.26 -8.76
N PRO A 252 20.36 6.76 -9.59
CA PRO A 252 21.55 7.41 -9.08
C PRO A 252 21.20 8.63 -8.21
N ASP A 253 21.98 8.88 -7.16
CA ASP A 253 21.83 10.12 -6.37
C ASP A 253 22.08 11.34 -7.26
N PRO A 254 21.15 12.32 -7.32
CA PRO A 254 21.33 13.55 -8.10
C PRO A 254 22.58 14.36 -7.75
N ASN A 255 23.08 14.27 -6.51
CA ASN A 255 24.27 14.96 -6.04
C ASN A 255 25.54 14.12 -6.14
N ASN A 256 25.41 12.79 -6.25
CA ASN A 256 26.53 11.87 -6.44
C ASN A 256 26.12 10.62 -7.24
N PRO A 257 26.21 10.65 -8.58
CA PRO A 257 25.73 9.57 -9.45
C PRO A 257 26.41 8.20 -9.27
N GLU A 258 27.49 8.10 -8.49
CA GLU A 258 28.10 6.81 -8.13
C GLU A 258 27.30 6.04 -7.06
N ILE A 259 26.41 6.73 -6.33
CA ILE A 259 25.54 6.12 -5.32
C ILE A 259 24.22 5.73 -5.99
N TYR A 260 23.85 4.45 -5.86
CA TYR A 260 22.54 3.97 -6.27
C TYR A 260 21.56 4.00 -5.10
N LEU A 261 20.41 4.62 -5.31
CA LEU A 261 19.30 4.70 -4.37
C LEU A 261 18.22 3.72 -4.82
N GLU A 262 17.77 2.84 -3.91
CA GLU A 262 16.84 1.75 -4.25
C GLU A 262 15.39 2.24 -4.49
N SER A 263 15.05 3.45 -4.04
CA SER A 263 13.70 4.01 -4.11
C SER A 263 13.67 5.55 -4.09
N ARG A 264 12.48 6.14 -4.32
CA ARG A 264 12.26 7.59 -4.15
C ARG A 264 12.36 8.04 -2.69
N MET A 265 12.03 7.17 -1.73
CA MET A 265 12.17 7.41 -0.30
C MET A 265 13.64 7.40 0.10
N ALA A 266 14.46 6.51 -0.49
CA ALA A 266 15.90 6.50 -0.27
C ALA A 266 16.56 7.84 -0.68
N ARG A 267 16.05 8.49 -1.74
CA ARG A 267 16.52 9.82 -2.16
C ARG A 267 16.28 10.90 -1.11
N THR A 268 15.15 10.86 -0.42
CA THR A 268 14.75 11.96 0.47
C THR A 268 15.01 11.66 1.95
N LEU A 269 15.16 10.40 2.34
CA LEU A 269 15.32 9.95 3.71
C LEU A 269 16.33 8.79 3.85
N GLU A 270 15.91 7.55 3.57
CA GLU A 270 16.70 6.32 3.59
C GLU A 270 15.91 5.17 2.94
N SER A 271 16.56 4.06 2.60
CA SER A 271 15.88 2.88 2.04
C SER A 271 14.82 2.33 3.01
N GLU A 272 13.62 2.07 2.49
CA GLU A 272 12.51 1.44 3.21
C GLU A 272 12.87 0.08 3.78
N ALA A 273 13.86 -0.62 3.19
CA ALA A 273 14.38 -1.88 3.70
C ALA A 273 14.89 -1.77 5.15
N ASN A 274 15.34 -0.60 5.61
CA ASN A 274 15.74 -0.40 7.01
C ASN A 274 14.58 -0.60 8.00
N LEU A 275 13.33 -0.47 7.54
CA LEU A 275 12.12 -0.70 8.33
C LEU A 275 11.41 -1.97 7.87
N LEU A 276 11.16 -2.14 6.58
CA LEU A 276 10.40 -3.28 6.05
C LEU A 276 11.25 -4.56 5.95
N GLY A 277 12.58 -4.48 6.01
CA GLY A 277 13.47 -5.61 5.74
C GLY A 277 13.52 -6.04 4.26
N VAL A 278 12.73 -5.39 3.41
CA VAL A 278 12.65 -5.61 1.96
C VAL A 278 12.45 -4.27 1.25
N VAL A 279 12.80 -4.20 -0.03
CA VAL A 279 12.64 -3.04 -0.91
C VAL A 279 12.16 -3.48 -2.29
N CYS A 280 11.34 -2.66 -2.95
CA CYS A 280 10.82 -2.97 -4.27
C CYS A 280 11.93 -3.10 -5.32
N THR A 281 11.75 -4.02 -6.27
CA THR A 281 12.71 -4.25 -7.35
C THR A 281 11.99 -4.38 -8.69
N GLU A 282 12.68 -4.01 -9.77
CA GLU A 282 12.12 -4.04 -11.13
C GLU A 282 11.79 -5.46 -11.62
N SER A 283 12.64 -6.45 -11.27
CA SER A 283 12.60 -7.83 -11.79
C SER A 283 11.26 -8.57 -11.61
N GLY A 284 10.42 -8.17 -10.64
CA GLY A 284 9.12 -8.81 -10.42
C GLY A 284 7.91 -7.98 -10.82
N ILE A 285 8.12 -6.75 -11.31
CA ILE A 285 7.03 -5.89 -11.76
C ILE A 285 6.23 -6.60 -12.85
N MET A 286 4.92 -6.58 -12.68
CA MET A 286 3.95 -7.19 -13.58
C MET A 286 4.05 -8.72 -13.74
N THR A 287 4.64 -9.43 -12.78
CA THR A 287 4.67 -10.90 -12.72
C THR A 287 3.84 -11.41 -11.54
N ALA A 288 3.41 -12.68 -11.54
CA ALA A 288 2.84 -13.33 -10.37
C ALA A 288 3.15 -14.83 -10.35
N ALA A 289 3.42 -15.38 -9.16
CA ALA A 289 3.68 -16.80 -8.93
C ALA A 289 3.36 -17.21 -7.48
N PRO A 290 3.31 -18.52 -7.16
CA PRO A 290 3.30 -18.99 -5.78
C PRO A 290 4.66 -18.75 -5.10
N TYR A 291 4.66 -18.78 -3.77
CA TYR A 291 5.90 -18.84 -2.98
C TYR A 291 6.42 -20.26 -2.91
N LYS A 292 7.74 -20.40 -2.95
CA LYS A 292 8.47 -21.62 -2.60
C LYS A 292 9.05 -21.49 -1.19
N THR A 293 8.71 -22.43 -0.31
CA THR A 293 9.21 -22.47 1.07
C THR A 293 10.72 -22.73 1.10
N LEU A 294 11.46 -21.92 1.87
CA LEU A 294 12.92 -22.03 2.01
C LEU A 294 13.37 -22.36 3.44
N ASN A 295 12.59 -21.97 4.45
CA ASN A 295 12.90 -22.19 5.86
C ASN A 295 11.71 -22.77 6.64
N ALA A 296 11.27 -23.97 6.25
CA ALA A 296 10.08 -24.65 6.79
C ALA A 296 10.13 -24.93 8.31
N ASP A 297 11.32 -25.01 8.90
CA ASP A 297 11.49 -25.22 10.35
C ASP A 297 11.20 -23.94 11.16
N HIS A 298 11.10 -22.78 10.50
CA HIS A 298 10.74 -21.53 11.16
C HIS A 298 9.30 -21.56 11.67
N TRP A 299 9.05 -21.00 12.85
CA TRP A 299 7.77 -21.07 13.55
C TRP A 299 6.57 -20.51 12.75
N VAL A 300 6.83 -19.62 11.79
CA VAL A 300 5.79 -19.09 10.87
C VAL A 300 5.10 -20.19 10.08
N PHE A 301 5.78 -21.30 9.79
CA PHE A 301 5.23 -22.43 9.05
C PHE A 301 4.60 -23.50 9.95
N ALA A 302 4.54 -23.30 11.27
CA ALA A 302 3.95 -24.27 12.20
C ALA A 302 2.51 -24.64 11.81
N GLY A 303 2.21 -25.94 11.76
CA GLY A 303 0.88 -26.43 11.41
C GLY A 303 0.46 -26.26 9.94
N THR A 304 1.35 -25.78 9.06
CA THR A 304 1.07 -25.71 7.61
C THR A 304 1.27 -27.05 6.89
N GLY A 305 2.17 -27.90 7.42
CA GLY A 305 2.62 -29.13 6.77
C GLY A 305 3.61 -28.92 5.63
N LEU A 306 3.98 -27.68 5.31
CA LEU A 306 4.93 -27.35 4.26
C LEU A 306 6.35 -27.82 4.60
N LYS A 307 7.08 -28.25 3.58
CA LYS A 307 8.52 -28.56 3.63
C LYS A 307 9.29 -27.61 2.72
N ASN A 308 10.61 -27.54 2.90
CA ASN A 308 11.47 -26.80 1.98
C ASN A 308 11.28 -27.31 0.55
N GLY A 309 10.96 -26.40 -0.35
CA GLY A 309 10.65 -26.69 -1.75
C GLY A 309 9.16 -26.76 -2.10
N ASP A 310 8.27 -26.91 -1.11
CA ASP A 310 6.82 -26.90 -1.36
C ASP A 310 6.33 -25.51 -1.74
N LEU A 311 5.25 -25.47 -2.52
CA LEU A 311 4.61 -24.24 -2.97
C LEU A 311 3.38 -23.89 -2.12
N PHE A 312 3.15 -22.60 -1.92
CA PHE A 312 1.94 -22.05 -1.29
C PHE A 312 1.60 -20.67 -1.86
N GLY A 313 0.40 -20.16 -1.58
CA GLY A 313 -0.10 -18.95 -2.23
C GLY A 313 -0.38 -19.18 -3.71
N ILE A 314 -0.92 -20.35 -4.05
CA ILE A 314 -1.22 -20.75 -5.44
C ILE A 314 -2.51 -20.05 -5.88
N ASP A 315 -3.53 -20.10 -5.04
CA ASP A 315 -4.83 -19.50 -5.30
C ASP A 315 -4.79 -18.00 -5.00
N SER A 316 -5.34 -17.18 -5.90
CA SER A 316 -5.38 -15.72 -5.74
C SER A 316 -6.61 -15.14 -6.41
N LEU A 317 -7.27 -14.19 -5.73
CA LEU A 317 -8.39 -13.42 -6.27
C LEU A 317 -7.95 -12.30 -7.22
N HIS A 318 -6.65 -12.04 -7.38
CA HIS A 318 -6.13 -10.91 -8.15
C HIS A 318 -6.17 -11.19 -9.66
N GLU A 319 -7.04 -10.48 -10.41
CA GLU A 319 -7.22 -10.74 -11.85
C GLU A 319 -6.40 -9.84 -12.78
N ARG A 320 -5.78 -8.78 -12.25
CA ARG A 320 -4.89 -7.95 -13.08
C ARG A 320 -3.68 -8.74 -13.57
N ILE A 321 -3.15 -9.61 -12.71
CA ILE A 321 -2.01 -10.49 -12.99
C ILE A 321 -2.26 -11.79 -12.25
N HIS A 322 -2.50 -12.86 -13.00
CA HIS A 322 -2.72 -14.19 -12.45
C HIS A 322 -1.38 -14.89 -12.18
N GLY A 323 -1.35 -15.74 -11.16
CA GLY A 323 -0.20 -16.62 -10.93
C GLY A 323 0.08 -16.95 -9.46
N GLY A 324 -0.45 -16.19 -8.51
CA GLY A 324 -0.34 -16.50 -7.09
C GLY A 324 0.01 -15.28 -6.22
N ALA A 325 0.38 -15.56 -4.98
CA ALA A 325 0.53 -14.59 -3.89
C ALA A 325 1.85 -13.79 -3.91
N SER A 326 2.79 -14.09 -4.80
CA SER A 326 4.00 -13.31 -5.03
C SER A 326 3.88 -12.59 -6.37
N GLY A 327 3.50 -11.31 -6.40
CA GLY A 327 3.33 -10.63 -7.67
C GLY A 327 2.82 -9.19 -7.65
N HIS A 328 2.55 -8.73 -8.87
CA HIS A 328 2.25 -7.36 -9.30
C HIS A 328 3.41 -6.39 -9.09
N GLU A 329 3.82 -6.15 -7.86
CA GLU A 329 5.09 -5.49 -7.54
C GLU A 329 5.69 -6.24 -6.34
N THR A 330 6.98 -6.55 -6.43
CA THR A 330 7.63 -7.49 -5.50
C THR A 330 8.85 -6.88 -4.84
N ASP A 331 8.99 -7.13 -3.55
CA ASP A 331 10.06 -6.61 -2.73
C ASP A 331 11.03 -7.72 -2.35
N LYS A 332 12.31 -7.37 -2.22
CA LYS A 332 13.41 -8.30 -1.95
C LYS A 332 14.28 -7.77 -0.82
N ILE A 333 14.96 -8.66 -0.10
CA ILE A 333 15.91 -8.26 0.96
C ILE A 333 17.01 -7.43 0.31
N SER A 334 17.19 -6.19 0.78
CA SER A 334 18.32 -5.36 0.38
C SER A 334 19.60 -5.86 1.06
N PRO A 335 20.67 -6.19 0.32
CA PRO A 335 21.96 -6.57 0.89
C PRO A 335 22.65 -5.42 1.63
N ASN A 336 22.27 -4.18 1.34
CA ASN A 336 22.92 -2.99 1.88
C ASN A 336 22.15 -2.37 3.06
N HIS A 337 20.82 -2.54 3.10
CA HIS A 337 19.96 -1.76 4.00
C HIS A 337 19.01 -2.59 4.87
N SER A 338 18.82 -3.88 4.57
CA SER A 338 17.96 -4.71 5.44
C SER A 338 18.65 -4.95 6.78
N PRO A 339 17.91 -4.93 7.91
CA PRO A 339 18.50 -5.12 9.22
C PRO A 339 19.31 -6.43 9.32
N PRO A 340 20.46 -6.42 10.01
CA PRO A 340 21.23 -7.64 10.25
C PRO A 340 20.38 -8.74 10.88
N GLY A 341 20.52 -9.96 10.38
CA GLY A 341 19.71 -11.10 10.86
C GLY A 341 18.33 -11.21 10.22
N THR A 342 18.01 -10.41 9.20
CA THR A 342 16.81 -10.63 8.37
C THR A 342 16.86 -12.02 7.74
N VAL A 343 15.83 -12.82 8.01
CA VAL A 343 15.70 -14.21 7.58
C VAL A 343 14.79 -14.28 6.35
N LEU A 344 15.28 -14.93 5.30
CA LEU A 344 14.47 -15.31 4.14
C LEU A 344 13.68 -16.60 4.46
N LEU A 345 12.36 -16.52 4.44
CA LEU A 345 11.45 -17.62 4.80
C LEU A 345 10.97 -18.39 3.58
N ALA A 346 10.63 -17.65 2.52
CA ALA A 346 10.15 -18.18 1.24
C ALA A 346 10.44 -17.17 0.13
N LYS A 347 10.46 -17.63 -1.12
CA LYS A 347 10.63 -16.75 -2.29
C LYS A 347 9.64 -17.12 -3.39
N GLY A 348 9.03 -16.13 -4.03
CA GLY A 348 8.19 -16.32 -5.20
C GLY A 348 8.92 -17.02 -6.35
N THR A 349 8.24 -17.90 -7.08
CA THR A 349 8.82 -18.57 -8.26
C THR A 349 8.58 -17.79 -9.56
N ASN A 350 8.53 -16.46 -9.46
CA ASN A 350 8.37 -15.59 -10.62
C ASN A 350 9.56 -15.75 -11.58
N ILE A 351 9.33 -15.42 -12.85
CA ILE A 351 10.39 -15.41 -13.87
C ILE A 351 11.51 -14.43 -13.49
N ASP A 352 12.71 -14.63 -14.07
CA ASP A 352 13.86 -13.73 -13.93
C ASP A 352 14.30 -13.44 -12.48
N ASP A 353 14.08 -14.41 -11.57
CA ASP A 353 14.31 -14.27 -10.13
C ASP A 353 13.53 -13.10 -9.49
N GLY A 354 12.44 -12.70 -10.15
CA GLY A 354 11.59 -11.56 -9.80
C GLY A 354 10.67 -11.81 -8.60
N GLY A 355 10.73 -12.96 -7.93
CA GLY A 355 9.81 -13.27 -6.85
C GLY A 355 9.94 -12.34 -5.65
N SER A 356 8.83 -12.12 -4.94
CA SER A 356 8.86 -11.51 -3.63
C SER A 356 9.61 -12.41 -2.65
N GLU A 357 10.36 -11.80 -1.73
CA GLU A 357 11.04 -12.47 -0.64
C GLU A 357 10.26 -12.28 0.67
N LEU A 358 9.62 -13.37 1.13
CA LEU A 358 8.95 -13.41 2.42
C LEU A 358 10.02 -13.36 3.52
N ALA A 359 10.08 -12.24 4.24
CA ALA A 359 11.18 -11.94 5.14
C ALA A 359 10.70 -11.68 6.59
N TYR A 360 11.60 -11.92 7.54
CA TYR A 360 11.36 -11.68 8.96
C TYR A 360 12.61 -11.22 9.68
N TYR A 361 12.49 -10.23 10.57
CA TYR A 361 13.57 -9.86 11.49
C TYR A 361 13.05 -9.42 12.86
N GLU A 362 13.91 -9.48 13.87
CA GLU A 362 13.65 -8.97 15.22
C GLU A 362 14.67 -7.89 15.59
N THR A 363 14.27 -6.97 16.46
CA THR A 363 15.12 -5.89 16.97
C THR A 363 15.54 -6.18 18.41
N SER A 364 16.61 -5.53 18.87
CA SER A 364 17.10 -5.69 20.25
C SER A 364 16.12 -5.19 21.32
N SER A 365 15.20 -4.27 20.97
CA SER A 365 14.10 -3.83 21.84
C SER A 365 12.98 -4.86 21.97
N GLY A 366 13.08 -5.99 21.26
CA GLY A 366 12.03 -6.98 21.17
C GLY A 366 10.96 -6.62 20.15
N GLY A 367 11.18 -5.64 19.26
CA GLY A 367 10.31 -5.40 18.10
C GLY A 367 10.55 -6.43 17.01
N ALA A 368 9.63 -6.52 16.04
CA ALA A 368 9.79 -7.44 14.92
C ALA A 368 9.01 -7.01 13.70
N VAL A 369 9.46 -7.44 12.52
CA VAL A 369 8.80 -7.18 11.25
C VAL A 369 8.65 -8.47 10.47
N PHE A 370 7.44 -8.70 9.96
CA PHE A 370 7.15 -9.74 8.97
C PHE A 370 6.71 -9.05 7.67
N SER A 371 7.38 -9.40 6.57
CA SER A 371 7.17 -8.75 5.27
C SER A 371 6.85 -9.77 4.19
N ALA A 372 5.69 -9.58 3.58
CA ALA A 372 5.23 -10.35 2.42
C ALA A 372 5.83 -9.84 1.11
N GLY A 373 6.10 -8.55 0.99
CA GLY A 373 6.74 -7.94 -0.19
C GLY A 373 5.98 -8.14 -1.50
N SER A 374 4.66 -8.32 -1.47
CA SER A 374 3.84 -8.62 -2.65
C SER A 374 2.45 -7.99 -2.54
N ILE A 375 2.04 -7.25 -3.58
CA ILE A 375 0.68 -6.70 -3.67
C ILE A 375 -0.36 -7.82 -3.72
N THR A 376 -0.05 -8.96 -4.35
CA THR A 376 -1.03 -10.06 -4.50
C THR A 376 -1.21 -10.91 -3.24
N TYR A 377 -0.43 -10.67 -2.18
CA TYR A 377 -0.45 -11.49 -0.96
C TYR A 377 -1.83 -11.54 -0.29
N VAL A 378 -2.44 -10.37 -0.07
CA VAL A 378 -3.76 -10.26 0.58
C VAL A 378 -4.87 -10.89 -0.26
N ALA A 379 -4.79 -10.81 -1.58
CA ALA A 379 -5.76 -11.42 -2.48
C ALA A 379 -5.76 -12.97 -2.41
N SER A 380 -4.75 -13.57 -1.78
CA SER A 380 -4.64 -15.01 -1.56
C SER A 380 -5.05 -15.45 -0.16
N LEU A 381 -5.18 -14.55 0.82
CA LEU A 381 -5.46 -14.88 2.23
C LEU A 381 -6.77 -15.66 2.43
N LEU A 382 -7.81 -15.28 1.67
CA LEU A 382 -9.13 -15.89 1.79
C LEU A 382 -9.22 -17.25 1.10
N VAL A 383 -8.34 -17.54 0.14
CA VAL A 383 -8.45 -18.69 -0.77
C VAL A 383 -7.32 -19.71 -0.65
N ASP A 384 -6.16 -19.34 -0.07
CA ASP A 384 -5.01 -20.24 0.12
C ASP A 384 -4.78 -20.56 1.60
N GLN A 385 -5.05 -21.81 2.00
CA GLN A 385 -5.01 -22.25 3.40
C GLN A 385 -3.62 -22.18 4.05
N PRO A 386 -2.52 -22.66 3.41
CA PRO A 386 -1.20 -22.50 4.00
C PRO A 386 -0.80 -21.04 4.20
N LEU A 387 -1.07 -20.15 3.24
CA LEU A 387 -0.79 -18.71 3.37
C LEU A 387 -1.60 -18.07 4.49
N SER A 388 -2.89 -18.42 4.61
CA SER A 388 -3.73 -18.04 5.74
C SER A 388 -3.11 -18.48 7.08
N ARG A 389 -2.71 -19.76 7.20
CA ARG A 389 -2.10 -20.29 8.42
C ARG A 389 -0.81 -19.57 8.79
N ILE A 390 0.06 -19.28 7.83
CA ILE A 390 1.30 -18.52 8.06
C ILE A 390 0.98 -17.15 8.66
N THR A 391 0.00 -16.44 8.07
CA THR A 391 -0.40 -15.10 8.55
C THR A 391 -1.00 -15.16 9.96
N THR A 392 -1.87 -16.16 10.23
CA THR A 392 -2.42 -16.42 11.57
C THR A 392 -1.32 -16.70 12.60
N ASN A 393 -0.29 -17.47 12.23
CA ASN A 393 0.84 -17.77 13.12
C ASN A 393 1.61 -16.50 13.51
N VAL A 394 1.84 -15.59 12.55
CA VAL A 394 2.52 -14.31 12.80
C VAL A 394 1.71 -13.45 13.76
N ILE A 395 0.42 -13.23 13.49
CA ILE A 395 -0.45 -12.43 14.37
C ILE A 395 -0.50 -13.06 15.77
N SER A 396 -0.74 -14.36 15.87
CA SER A 396 -0.83 -15.07 17.16
C SER A 396 0.44 -14.89 17.99
N ARG A 397 1.61 -15.06 17.37
CA ARG A 397 2.89 -14.88 18.06
C ARG A 397 3.12 -13.42 18.47
N PHE A 398 2.78 -12.46 17.61
CA PHE A 398 2.94 -11.04 17.93
C PHE A 398 1.99 -10.57 19.05
N LEU A 399 0.81 -11.18 19.17
CA LEU A 399 -0.11 -10.94 20.31
C LEU A 399 0.38 -11.59 21.62
N GLY A 400 1.37 -12.49 21.56
CA GLY A 400 1.92 -13.21 22.69
C GLY A 400 1.31 -14.60 22.94
N ALA A 401 0.52 -15.12 22.00
CA ALA A 401 0.08 -16.52 22.05
C ALA A 401 1.27 -17.44 21.75
N ARG A 402 1.49 -18.43 22.63
CA ARG A 402 2.56 -19.43 22.50
C ARG A 402 2.13 -20.61 21.63
#